data_AF-A0A916WI78-F1
#
_entry.id   AF-A0A916WI78-F1
#
_cell.length_a   1.000
_cell.length_b   1.000
_cell.length_c   1.000
_cell.angle_alpha   90.00
_cell.angle_beta   90.00
_cell.angle_gamma   90.00
#
_symmetry.space_group_name_H-M   'P 1'
#
loop_
_entity.id
_entity.type
_entity.pdbx_description
1 polymer ?
#
loop_
_entity_poly.entity_id
_entity_poly.type
_entity_poly.pdbx_seq_one_letter_code
_entity_poly.pdbx_strand_id
1 'polypeptide(L)'
;MSEPLKEYFGFVHTSDIYDYRAEYAGQDRVVDFLWPGSEPADMEFNGIDWIIANPPFRLAEQFITKALQIASVGVAMIVRTSFLEGVGRYENLFSQTPPNVVAQFSERVPMVKGRLTETGSTATAYCWLIWQQNASGVKLVWVPPCRKRLERASDYLEAAE
;
A
#
# COMPACT_ATOMS: atom_id res chain seq x y z
N MET A 1 5.67 -2.99 -6.18
CA MET A 1 5.06 -1.74 -5.65
C MET A 1 6.12 -0.72 -5.26
N SER A 2 7.24 -1.16 -4.68
CA SER A 2 8.28 -0.31 -4.11
C SER A 2 9.19 0.39 -5.13
N GLU A 3 9.54 -0.25 -6.25
CA GLU A 3 10.49 0.35 -7.21
C GLU A 3 10.07 1.74 -7.71
N PRO A 4 8.82 1.98 -8.17
CA PRO A 4 8.40 3.33 -8.57
C PRO A 4 8.42 4.36 -7.44
N LEU A 5 8.36 3.95 -6.17
CA LEU A 5 8.45 4.89 -5.04
C LEU A 5 9.84 5.51 -4.92
N LYS A 6 10.90 4.82 -5.37
CA LYS A 6 12.27 5.33 -5.35
C LYS A 6 12.46 6.57 -6.26
N GLU A 7 11.53 6.81 -7.19
CA GLU A 7 11.53 8.03 -8.02
C GLU A 7 11.09 9.28 -7.23
N TYR A 8 10.40 9.10 -6.10
CA TYR A 8 9.77 10.19 -5.33
C TYR A 8 10.31 10.35 -3.91
N PHE A 9 10.81 9.27 -3.31
CA PHE A 9 11.31 9.24 -1.93
C PHE A 9 12.84 9.15 -1.90
N GLY A 10 13.47 9.87 -0.98
CA GLY A 10 14.93 9.83 -0.81
C GLY A 10 15.45 8.45 -0.37
N PHE A 11 14.67 7.75 0.45
CA PHE A 11 14.96 6.39 0.91
C PHE A 11 13.68 5.57 0.91
N VAL A 12 13.75 4.34 0.39
CA VAL A 12 12.63 3.39 0.37
C VAL A 12 13.11 2.09 0.96
N HIS A 13 12.46 1.65 2.04
CA HIS A 13 12.65 0.33 2.63
C HIS A 13 11.48 -0.57 2.26
N THR A 14 11.78 -1.83 1.94
CA THR A 14 10.80 -2.77 1.41
C THR A 14 10.77 -4.07 2.22
N SER A 15 9.57 -4.47 2.62
CA SER A 15 9.38 -5.71 3.37
C SER A 15 8.06 -6.38 3.01
N ASP A 16 8.05 -7.70 3.08
CA ASP A 16 6.86 -8.55 3.00
C ASP A 16 7.04 -9.75 3.93
N ILE A 17 5.94 -10.40 4.32
CA ILE A 17 6.00 -11.64 5.10
C ILE A 17 6.45 -12.84 4.24
N TYR A 18 6.21 -12.76 2.93
CA TYR A 18 6.71 -13.73 1.96
C TYR A 18 8.11 -13.31 1.47
N ASP A 19 8.95 -14.31 1.20
CA ASP A 19 10.28 -14.07 0.64
C ASP A 19 10.23 -14.10 -0.88
N TYR A 20 10.13 -12.93 -1.48
CA TYR A 20 10.16 -12.73 -2.93
C TYR A 20 11.56 -12.45 -3.47
N ARG A 21 12.61 -12.47 -2.65
CA ARG A 21 13.97 -12.07 -3.08
C ARG A 21 14.58 -12.99 -4.13
N ALA A 22 14.06 -14.22 -4.24
CA ALA A 22 14.43 -15.15 -5.29
C ALA A 22 13.76 -14.83 -6.65
N GLU A 23 12.63 -14.11 -6.63
CA GLU A 23 11.75 -13.90 -7.78
C GLU A 23 11.77 -12.44 -8.26
N TYR A 24 12.06 -11.50 -7.37
CA TYR A 24 12.09 -10.07 -7.64
C TYR A 24 13.23 -9.41 -6.88
N ALA A 25 14.07 -8.67 -7.59
CA ALA A 25 15.04 -7.79 -6.97
C ALA A 25 14.29 -6.62 -6.29
N GLY A 26 14.71 -6.22 -5.09
CA GLY A 26 14.17 -5.02 -4.42
C GLY A 26 13.25 -5.28 -3.22
N GLN A 27 13.20 -6.50 -2.68
CA GLN A 27 12.78 -6.75 -1.30
C GLN A 27 13.99 -6.71 -0.36
N ASP A 28 14.03 -5.75 0.55
CA ASP A 28 15.14 -5.63 1.49
C ASP A 28 15.05 -6.72 2.56
N ARG A 29 13.82 -7.02 3.04
CA ARG A 29 13.61 -7.85 4.25
C ARG A 29 12.35 -8.70 4.21
N VAL A 30 12.37 -9.81 4.95
CA VAL A 30 11.20 -10.64 5.24
C VAL A 30 10.73 -10.32 6.67
N VAL A 31 9.58 -9.68 6.79
CA VAL A 31 9.04 -9.17 8.07
C VAL A 31 7.53 -9.35 8.09
N ASP A 32 7.00 -9.85 9.21
CA ASP A 32 5.55 -9.81 9.46
C ASP A 32 5.20 -8.45 10.07
N PHE A 33 4.65 -7.56 9.24
CA PHE A 33 4.34 -6.20 9.67
C PHE A 33 3.46 -6.14 10.92
N LEU A 34 2.64 -7.14 11.26
CA LEU A 34 1.82 -7.10 12.47
C LEU A 34 2.46 -7.79 13.69
N TRP A 35 3.45 -8.65 13.49
CA TRP A 35 4.05 -9.43 14.58
C TRP A 35 5.20 -8.67 15.25
N PRO A 36 5.06 -8.29 16.54
CA PRO A 36 6.15 -7.64 17.27
C PRO A 36 7.38 -8.53 17.37
N GLY A 37 8.55 -8.00 17.02
CA GLY A 37 9.81 -8.73 17.06
C GLY A 37 10.06 -9.62 15.83
N SER A 38 9.21 -9.53 14.81
CA SER A 38 9.57 -10.03 13.47
C SER A 38 10.56 -9.11 12.77
N GLU A 39 10.69 -7.88 13.29
CA GLU A 39 11.64 -6.90 12.82
C GLU A 39 13.07 -7.28 13.27
N PRO A 40 14.08 -7.16 12.40
CA PRO A 40 15.46 -7.39 12.80
C PRO A 40 15.88 -6.38 13.89
N ALA A 41 16.77 -6.78 14.80
CA ALA A 41 17.15 -5.99 15.97
C ALA A 41 17.83 -4.64 15.63
N ASP A 42 18.28 -4.45 14.40
CA ASP A 42 18.85 -3.20 13.88
C ASP A 42 17.79 -2.25 13.28
N MET A 43 16.52 -2.66 13.28
CA MET A 43 15.42 -1.86 12.75
C MET A 43 14.85 -0.95 13.82
N GLU A 44 15.23 0.31 13.78
CA GLU A 44 14.49 1.35 14.48
C GLU A 44 13.38 1.87 13.56
N PHE A 45 12.12 1.74 13.99
CA PHE A 45 11.00 2.43 13.34
C PHE A 45 11.00 3.96 13.58
N ASN A 46 12.00 4.47 14.30
CA ASN A 46 12.18 5.90 14.52
C ASN A 46 12.51 6.58 13.19
N GLY A 47 11.73 7.61 12.84
CA GLY A 47 11.97 8.42 11.65
C GLY A 47 11.40 7.86 10.35
N ILE A 48 10.45 6.92 10.40
CA ILE A 48 9.69 6.54 9.20
C ILE A 48 8.67 7.62 8.87
N ASP A 49 8.89 8.35 7.78
CA ASP A 49 7.97 9.40 7.33
C ASP A 49 6.67 8.83 6.77
N TRP A 50 6.78 7.81 5.90
CA TRP A 50 5.64 7.24 5.20
C TRP A 50 5.59 5.72 5.29
N ILE A 51 4.38 5.19 5.49
CA ILE A 51 4.09 3.76 5.30
C ILE A 51 3.11 3.61 4.14
N ILE A 52 3.54 2.88 3.12
CA ILE A 52 2.75 2.62 1.91
C ILE A 52 2.63 1.11 1.73
N ALA A 53 1.41 0.58 1.69
CA ALA A 53 1.21 -0.86 1.60
C ALA A 53 -0.06 -1.29 0.85
N ASN A 54 -0.04 -2.54 0.38
CA ASN A 54 -1.20 -3.31 -0.09
C ASN A 54 -1.50 -4.40 0.95
N PRO A 55 -2.20 -4.08 2.06
CA PRO A 55 -2.36 -5.03 3.14
C PRO A 55 -3.28 -6.19 2.75
N PRO A 56 -3.10 -7.39 3.36
CA PRO A 56 -4.06 -8.48 3.23
C PRO A 56 -5.46 -8.02 3.64
N PHE A 57 -6.49 -8.36 2.85
CA PHE A 57 -7.83 -7.77 3.01
C PHE A 57 -8.44 -7.94 4.41
N ARG A 58 -8.19 -9.08 5.07
CA ARG A 58 -8.70 -9.37 6.42
C ARG A 58 -7.99 -8.56 7.52
N LEU A 59 -6.76 -8.14 7.27
CA LEU A 59 -5.87 -7.52 8.25
C LEU A 59 -5.66 -6.03 7.99
N ALA A 60 -6.26 -5.48 6.94
CA ALA A 60 -6.04 -4.10 6.50
C ALA A 60 -6.32 -3.04 7.59
N GLU A 61 -7.33 -3.24 8.44
CA GLU A 61 -7.58 -2.34 9.59
C GLU A 61 -6.43 -2.36 10.60
N GLN A 62 -5.89 -3.53 10.94
CA GLN A 62 -4.76 -3.67 11.86
C GLN A 62 -3.48 -3.06 11.27
N PHE A 63 -3.27 -3.23 9.96
CA PHE A 63 -2.17 -2.59 9.23
C PHE A 63 -2.28 -1.06 9.30
N ILE A 64 -3.47 -0.50 9.06
CA ILE A 64 -3.69 0.95 9.14
C ILE A 64 -3.40 1.45 10.56
N THR A 65 -3.94 0.78 11.58
CA THR A 65 -3.72 1.16 12.98
C THR A 65 -2.24 1.14 13.37
N LYS A 66 -1.50 0.07 13.05
CA LYS A 66 -0.05 0.01 13.34
C LYS A 66 0.72 1.06 12.52
N ALA A 67 0.38 1.24 11.24
CA ALA A 67 1.05 2.22 10.40
C ALA A 67 0.88 3.67 10.91
N LEU A 68 -0.32 4.02 11.39
CA LEU A 68 -0.60 5.34 11.96
C LEU A 68 0.15 5.60 13.28
N GLN A 69 0.56 4.56 14.00
CA GLN A 69 1.38 4.68 15.21
C GLN A 69 2.86 4.88 14.90
N ILE A 70 3.32 4.46 13.71
CA ILE A 70 4.73 4.47 13.32
C ILE A 70 5.06 5.69 12.45
N ALA A 71 4.25 5.95 11.42
CA ALA A 71 4.57 6.95 10.41
C ALA A 71 4.42 8.38 10.95
N SER A 72 5.45 9.21 10.76
CA SER A 72 5.46 10.59 11.22
C SER A 72 4.79 11.57 10.25
N VAL A 73 4.73 11.27 8.94
CA VAL A 73 4.17 12.17 7.92
C VAL A 73 2.86 11.63 7.34
N GLY A 74 2.81 10.35 6.97
CA GLY A 74 1.58 9.80 6.40
C GLY A 74 1.54 8.29 6.16
N VAL A 75 0.34 7.81 5.90
CA VAL A 75 0.03 6.41 5.62
C VAL A 75 -0.79 6.34 4.35
N ALA A 76 -0.41 5.49 3.39
CA ALA A 76 -1.20 5.22 2.19
C ALA A 76 -1.44 3.72 2.03
N MET A 77 -2.70 3.32 2.02
CA MET A 77 -3.09 1.92 1.85
C MET A 77 -3.88 1.75 0.57
N ILE A 78 -3.45 0.85 -0.32
CA ILE A 78 -4.28 0.41 -1.43
C ILE A 78 -5.18 -0.73 -0.94
N VAL A 79 -6.47 -0.55 -1.07
CA VAL A 79 -7.48 -1.50 -0.60
C VAL A 79 -8.54 -1.67 -1.66
N ARG A 80 -9.34 -2.73 -1.54
CA ARG A 80 -10.56 -2.86 -2.34
C ARG A 80 -11.49 -1.70 -2.01
N THR A 81 -12.22 -1.16 -2.98
CA THR A 81 -13.16 -0.05 -2.75
C THR A 81 -14.22 -0.40 -1.71
N SER A 82 -14.65 -1.67 -1.65
CA SER A 82 -15.54 -2.18 -0.59
C SER A 82 -14.92 -2.14 0.81
N PHE A 83 -13.68 -1.66 0.96
CA PHE A 83 -13.11 -1.37 2.26
C PHE A 83 -13.76 -0.15 2.94
N LEU A 84 -14.39 0.73 2.16
CA LEU A 84 -15.02 1.96 2.66
C LEU A 84 -16.34 1.75 3.42
N GLU A 85 -16.92 0.54 3.38
CA GLU A 85 -18.19 0.23 4.05
C GLU A 85 -17.99 -0.56 5.35
N GLY A 86 -19.05 -0.90 6.07
CA GLY A 86 -18.99 -1.80 7.23
C GLY A 86 -18.98 -1.08 8.58
N VAL A 87 -19.92 -1.51 9.43
CA VAL A 87 -20.19 -0.89 10.75
C VAL A 87 -18.97 -0.93 11.66
N GLY A 88 -18.32 -2.09 11.79
CA GLY A 88 -17.12 -2.21 12.64
C GLY A 88 -15.98 -1.28 12.20
N ARG A 89 -15.77 -1.09 10.89
CA ARG A 89 -14.75 -0.14 10.40
C ARG A 89 -15.14 1.30 10.65
N TYR A 90 -16.42 1.63 10.57
CA TYR A 90 -16.89 2.95 10.97
C TYR A 90 -16.57 3.21 12.46
N GLU A 91 -16.92 2.27 13.33
CA GLU A 91 -16.71 2.39 14.78
C GLU A 91 -15.22 2.44 15.15
N ASN A 92 -14.41 1.56 14.57
CA ASN A 92 -13.01 1.38 14.97
C ASN A 92 -12.02 2.28 14.25
N LEU A 93 -12.32 2.69 13.01
CA LEU A 93 -11.36 3.40 12.15
C LEU A 93 -11.92 4.72 11.65
N PHE A 94 -13.01 4.72 10.87
CA PHE A 94 -13.41 5.92 10.13
C PHE A 94 -14.01 7.02 11.00
N SER A 95 -14.71 6.70 12.10
CA SER A 95 -15.25 7.71 13.02
C SER A 95 -14.18 8.33 13.91
N GLN A 96 -13.08 7.62 14.16
CA GLN A 96 -11.99 8.05 15.04
C GLN A 96 -10.87 8.73 14.24
N THR A 97 -10.45 8.10 13.16
CA THR A 97 -9.30 8.49 12.34
C THR A 97 -9.63 8.31 10.86
N PRO A 98 -10.50 9.15 10.27
CA PRO A 98 -10.85 9.05 8.85
C PRO A 98 -9.64 9.36 7.96
N PRO A 99 -9.52 8.73 6.77
CA PRO A 99 -8.50 9.10 5.80
C PRO A 99 -8.75 10.52 5.31
N ASN A 100 -7.68 11.25 5.01
CA ASN A 100 -7.78 12.57 4.41
C ASN A 100 -8.16 12.51 2.93
N VAL A 101 -7.73 11.46 2.24
CA VAL A 101 -8.00 11.25 0.81
C VAL A 101 -8.47 9.83 0.57
N VAL A 102 -9.58 9.72 -0.16
CA VAL A 102 -10.00 8.50 -0.84
C VAL A 102 -9.75 8.72 -2.32
N ALA A 103 -8.75 8.06 -2.91
CA ALA A 103 -8.44 8.16 -4.33
C ALA A 103 -8.95 6.91 -5.05
N GLN A 104 -10.14 7.03 -5.65
CA GLN A 104 -10.79 5.93 -6.37
C GLN A 104 -10.19 5.78 -7.78
N PHE A 105 -9.70 4.59 -8.13
CA PHE A 105 -9.32 4.31 -9.51
C PHE A 105 -10.52 4.36 -10.45
N SER A 106 -10.40 5.11 -11.55
CA SER A 106 -11.40 5.14 -12.62
C SER A 106 -11.28 3.95 -13.58
N GLU A 107 -10.11 3.30 -13.63
CA GLU A 107 -9.87 2.09 -14.40
C GLU A 107 -9.65 0.86 -13.51
N ARG A 108 -9.76 -0.34 -14.08
CA ARG A 108 -9.47 -1.58 -13.35
C ARG A 108 -7.97 -1.76 -13.21
N VAL A 109 -7.51 -2.00 -12.00
CA VAL A 109 -6.12 -2.33 -11.71
C VAL A 109 -6.00 -3.86 -11.67
N PRO A 110 -5.29 -4.50 -12.62
CA PRO A 110 -5.10 -5.94 -12.60
C PRO A 110 -4.15 -6.33 -11.47
N MET A 111 -4.70 -6.87 -10.38
CA MET A 111 -3.91 -7.43 -9.29
C MET A 111 -4.09 -8.95 -9.24
N VAL A 112 -3.11 -9.68 -9.76
CA VAL A 112 -3.07 -11.15 -9.74
C VAL A 112 -2.04 -11.60 -8.71
N LYS A 113 -2.39 -12.58 -7.88
CA LYS A 113 -1.49 -13.09 -6.85
C LYS A 113 -0.23 -13.68 -7.50
N GLY A 114 0.94 -13.25 -7.02
CA GLY A 114 2.24 -13.81 -7.40
C GLY A 114 2.70 -13.49 -8.82
N ARG A 115 2.00 -12.62 -9.56
CA ARG A 115 2.39 -12.31 -10.93
C ARG A 115 1.98 -10.90 -11.33
N LEU A 116 2.94 -10.14 -11.85
CA LEU A 116 2.67 -8.95 -12.63
C LEU A 116 2.30 -9.36 -14.06
N THR A 117 1.22 -8.80 -14.60
CA THR A 117 0.75 -9.15 -15.95
C THR A 117 0.48 -7.89 -16.76
N GLU A 118 1.08 -7.81 -17.95
CA GLU A 118 0.82 -6.73 -18.91
C GLU A 118 -0.60 -6.80 -19.47
N THR A 119 -1.14 -8.02 -19.57
CA THR A 119 -2.49 -8.27 -20.08
C THR A 119 -3.43 -8.77 -18.98
N GLY A 120 -4.68 -8.31 -19.00
CA GLY A 120 -5.70 -8.76 -18.07
C GLY A 120 -6.45 -7.62 -17.37
N SER A 121 -7.57 -8.00 -16.75
CA SER A 121 -8.40 -7.14 -15.92
C SER A 121 -8.96 -7.99 -14.79
N THR A 122 -8.99 -7.43 -13.58
CA THR A 122 -9.72 -8.02 -12.47
C THR A 122 -11.01 -7.24 -12.24
N ALA A 123 -12.11 -7.92 -11.94
CA ALA A 123 -13.39 -7.28 -11.64
C ALA A 123 -13.39 -6.51 -10.29
N THR A 124 -12.32 -6.60 -9.51
CA THR A 124 -12.16 -5.90 -8.23
C THR A 124 -11.88 -4.41 -8.46
N ALA A 125 -12.60 -3.55 -7.75
CA ALA A 125 -12.31 -2.12 -7.69
C ALA A 125 -11.38 -1.86 -6.52
N TYR A 126 -10.41 -0.96 -6.72
CA TYR A 126 -9.45 -0.55 -5.71
C TYR A 126 -9.50 0.97 -5.52
N CYS A 127 -9.10 1.43 -4.35
CA CYS A 127 -8.83 2.83 -4.07
C CYS A 127 -7.60 2.95 -3.16
N TRP A 128 -6.97 4.12 -3.15
CA TRP A 128 -6.04 4.50 -2.10
C TRP A 128 -6.78 5.20 -0.97
N LEU A 129 -6.46 4.84 0.26
CA LEU A 129 -6.81 5.58 1.46
C LEU A 129 -5.54 6.22 1.99
N ILE A 130 -5.55 7.54 2.16
CA ILE A 130 -4.37 8.32 2.54
C ILE A 130 -4.67 9.11 3.80
N TRP A 131 -3.87 8.88 4.83
CA TRP A 131 -3.80 9.70 6.04
C TRP A 131 -2.52 10.52 5.97
N GLN A 132 -2.63 11.82 6.15
CA GLN A 132 -1.52 12.74 6.25
C GLN A 132 -1.64 13.46 7.58
N GLN A 133 -0.53 13.54 8.31
CA GLN A 133 -0.51 14.23 9.58
C GLN A 133 -0.86 15.72 9.36
N ASN A 134 -1.63 16.29 10.29
CA ASN A 134 -2.11 17.68 10.25
C ASN A 134 -3.05 18.03 9.07
N ALA A 135 -3.57 17.04 8.33
CA ALA A 135 -4.62 17.27 7.35
C ALA A 135 -6.01 17.08 7.98
N SER A 136 -6.97 17.91 7.56
CA SER A 136 -8.35 17.88 8.05
C SER A 136 -9.35 17.60 6.93
N GLY A 137 -10.42 16.88 7.26
CA GLY A 137 -11.48 16.54 6.32
C GLY A 137 -11.12 15.39 5.39
N VAL A 138 -12.14 14.87 4.73
CA VAL A 138 -12.04 13.76 3.77
C VAL A 138 -12.38 14.28 2.38
N LYS A 139 -11.48 14.06 1.41
CA LYS A 139 -11.77 14.32 -0.01
C LYS A 139 -11.82 13.01 -0.79
N LEU A 140 -12.88 12.83 -1.56
CA LEU A 140 -12.94 11.82 -2.60
C LEU A 140 -12.39 12.42 -3.89
N VAL A 141 -11.41 11.74 -4.48
CA VAL A 141 -10.83 12.11 -5.78
C VAL A 141 -10.81 10.89 -6.69
N TRP A 142 -10.80 11.12 -8.00
CA TRP A 142 -10.63 10.07 -9.00
C TRP A 142 -9.20 10.02 -9.48
N VAL A 143 -8.59 8.83 -9.48
CA VAL A 143 -7.35 8.58 -10.20
C VAL A 143 -7.73 8.36 -11.67
N PRO A 144 -7.35 9.28 -12.58
CA PRO A 144 -7.68 9.14 -13.99
C PRO A 144 -6.97 7.92 -14.59
N PRO A 145 -7.41 7.41 -15.75
CA PRO A 145 -6.69 6.36 -16.46
C PRO A 145 -5.22 6.73 -16.63
N CYS A 146 -4.34 5.95 -16.02
CA CYS A 146 -2.92 6.23 -15.93
C CYS A 146 -2.05 5.04 -16.28
N ARG A 147 -2.61 3.82 -16.28
CA ARG A 147 -1.90 2.57 -16.52
C ARG A 147 -1.02 2.62 -17.76
N LYS A 148 -1.62 2.81 -18.94
CA LYS A 148 -0.90 2.91 -20.23
C LYS A 148 0.08 4.08 -20.33
N ARG A 149 -0.06 5.09 -19.45
CA ARG A 149 0.78 6.29 -19.45
C ARG A 149 2.00 6.15 -18.53
N LEU A 150 1.88 5.33 -17.48
CA LEU A 150 2.87 5.21 -16.42
C LEU A 150 3.64 3.88 -16.46
N GLU A 151 3.03 2.81 -16.96
CA GLU A 151 3.69 1.52 -17.15
C GLU A 151 4.81 1.64 -18.19
N ARG A 152 5.97 1.06 -17.89
CA ARG A 152 7.12 0.95 -18.78
C ARG A 152 7.33 -0.51 -19.13
N ALA A 153 7.90 -0.78 -20.31
CA ALA A 153 8.24 -2.15 -20.69
C ALA A 153 9.19 -2.81 -19.68
N SER A 154 10.09 -2.03 -19.07
CA SER A 154 11.01 -2.47 -18.02
C SER A 154 10.31 -3.01 -16.77
N ASP A 155 9.08 -2.56 -16.47
CA ASP A 155 8.36 -2.99 -15.28
C ASP A 155 8.00 -4.48 -15.34
N TYR A 156 7.96 -5.06 -16.54
CA TYR A 156 7.61 -6.46 -16.77
C TYR A 156 8.81 -7.38 -16.96
N LEU A 157 10.01 -6.82 -17.19
CA LEU A 157 11.20 -7.60 -17.51
C LEU A 157 11.74 -8.40 -16.32
N GLU A 158 11.47 -7.96 -15.09
CA GLU A 158 11.91 -8.66 -13.86
C GLU A 158 10.98 -9.81 -13.45
N ALA A 159 9.80 -9.96 -14.08
CA ALA A 159 8.84 -11.02 -13.74
C ALA A 159 8.97 -12.27 -14.63
N ALA A 160 9.99 -12.33 -15.49
CA ALA A 160 10.16 -13.35 -16.51
C ALA A 160 11.54 -14.01 -16.44
N GLU A 161 11.69 -14.97 -15.52
CA GLU A 161 12.48 -16.19 -15.69
C GLU A 161 11.95 -17.32 -14.79
#